data_AF-A0A7Y2GYG5-F1
#
_entry.id   AF-A0A7Y2GYG5-F1
#
_cell.length_a   1.000
_cell.length_b   1.000
_cell.length_c   1.000
_cell.angle_alpha   90.00
_cell.angle_beta   90.00
_cell.angle_gamma   90.00
#
_symmetry.space_group_name_H-M   'P 1'
#
loop_
_entity.id
_entity.type
_entity.pdbx_description
1 polymer ?
#
loop_
_entity_poly.entity_id
_entity_poly.type
_entity_poly.pdbx_seq_one_letter_code
_entity_poly.pdbx_strand_id
1 'polypeptide(L)'
;RRIMQSERERKDMAGIKKLANQRAKKANLHNKKLRDCRVHFDNDKHERHLETSIFITEGDSASGSITKARDVETQAVFSLRGKPLNTFGLTKKIVYENEEFNLLQHALNIEESIEDLRYNKVIVATDADVDGMHIRMLLLTFFLQFFPELAKNGHLYILETPLFRVRDKNETIYCYSETEKQSAMKQLKGKPEVTRFKGLGEISPKEFEKFIQEDMRLSPVIVTDDLPMKKLLGYYMGKNTMERQKFIIQNLRVEKELDTEEIN
;
A
#
# COMPACT_ATOMS: atom_id res chain seq x y z
N ARG A 1 -26.99 -0.94 -31.72
CA ARG A 1 -25.82 -0.04 -31.56
C ARG A 1 -25.01 -0.33 -30.28
N ARG A 2 -25.61 -0.37 -29.07
CA ARG A 2 -24.90 -0.74 -27.80
C ARG A 2 -24.29 -2.15 -27.79
N ILE A 3 -24.95 -3.14 -28.39
CA ILE A 3 -24.48 -4.54 -28.42
C ILE A 3 -23.20 -4.69 -29.27
N MET A 4 -23.19 -4.12 -30.48
CA MET A 4 -21.99 -4.12 -31.34
C MET A 4 -20.81 -3.33 -30.75
N GLN A 5 -21.09 -2.28 -29.96
CA GLN A 5 -20.04 -1.54 -29.25
C GLN A 5 -19.46 -2.38 -28.10
N SER A 6 -20.30 -3.09 -27.34
CA SER A 6 -19.87 -4.02 -26.29
C SER A 6 -19.09 -5.22 -26.83
N GLU A 7 -19.48 -5.79 -27.97
CA GLU A 7 -18.73 -6.87 -28.63
C GLU A 7 -17.38 -6.39 -29.18
N ARG A 8 -17.33 -5.17 -29.73
CA ARG A 8 -16.09 -4.57 -30.22
C ARG A 8 -15.14 -4.25 -29.06
N GLU A 9 -15.66 -3.71 -27.96
CA GLU A 9 -14.91 -3.53 -26.71
C GLU A 9 -14.40 -4.87 -26.16
N ARG A 10 -15.22 -5.93 -26.16
CA ARG A 10 -14.77 -7.29 -25.76
C ARG A 10 -13.68 -7.84 -26.67
N LYS A 11 -13.79 -7.67 -27.99
CA LYS A 11 -12.78 -8.14 -28.97
C LYS A 11 -11.48 -7.35 -28.87
N ASP A 12 -11.57 -6.03 -28.73
CA ASP A 12 -10.41 -5.16 -28.53
C ASP A 12 -9.73 -5.50 -27.19
N MET A 13 -10.50 -5.68 -26.12
CA MET A 13 -10.00 -6.15 -24.82
C MET A 13 -9.37 -7.53 -24.92
N ALA A 14 -9.94 -8.48 -25.68
CA ALA A 14 -9.35 -9.80 -25.87
C ALA A 14 -7.99 -9.73 -26.61
N GLY A 15 -7.86 -8.85 -27.60
CA GLY A 15 -6.60 -8.60 -28.31
C GLY A 15 -5.54 -7.97 -27.41
N ILE A 16 -5.94 -6.95 -26.62
CA ILE A 16 -5.07 -6.28 -25.64
C ILE A 16 -4.66 -7.26 -24.55
N LYS A 17 -5.58 -8.06 -24.04
CA LYS A 17 -5.34 -9.09 -23.04
C LYS A 17 -4.40 -10.16 -23.56
N LYS A 18 -4.53 -10.60 -24.82
CA LYS A 18 -3.57 -11.53 -25.42
C LYS A 18 -2.16 -10.94 -25.47
N LEU A 19 -2.03 -9.66 -25.81
CA LEU A 19 -0.75 -8.94 -25.85
C LEU A 19 -0.16 -8.71 -24.45
N ALA A 20 -1.01 -8.35 -23.49
CA ALA A 20 -0.69 -8.22 -22.07
C ALA A 20 -0.23 -9.57 -21.50
N ASN A 21 -0.97 -10.64 -21.72
CA ASN A 21 -0.62 -12.00 -21.28
C ASN A 21 0.63 -12.52 -21.96
N GLN A 22 0.95 -12.11 -23.19
CA GLN A 22 2.23 -12.44 -23.82
C GLN A 22 3.40 -11.68 -23.17
N ARG A 23 3.24 -10.37 -22.92
CA ARG A 23 4.23 -9.56 -22.18
C ARG A 23 4.42 -10.09 -20.77
N ALA A 24 3.34 -10.52 -20.15
CA ALA A 24 3.35 -10.98 -18.80
C ALA A 24 3.78 -12.44 -18.67
N LYS A 25 3.50 -13.33 -19.62
CA LYS A 25 4.17 -14.65 -19.72
C LYS A 25 5.68 -14.51 -19.86
N LYS A 26 6.14 -13.49 -20.59
CA LYS A 26 7.57 -13.13 -20.69
C LYS A 26 8.10 -12.58 -19.37
N ALA A 27 7.27 -11.85 -18.61
CA ALA A 27 7.59 -11.40 -17.25
C ALA A 27 7.49 -12.54 -16.20
N ASN A 28 6.65 -13.55 -16.43
CA ASN A 28 6.37 -14.66 -15.52
C ASN A 28 7.62 -15.52 -15.27
N LEU A 29 8.54 -15.55 -16.24
CA LEU A 29 9.81 -16.23 -16.06
C LEU A 29 10.71 -15.54 -15.01
N HIS A 30 10.56 -14.23 -14.80
CA HIS A 30 11.26 -13.45 -13.76
C HIS A 30 10.58 -12.10 -13.49
N ASN A 31 9.51 -12.09 -12.68
CA ASN A 31 9.02 -10.83 -12.11
C ASN A 31 10.01 -10.38 -11.04
N LYS A 32 11.03 -9.60 -11.43
CA LYS A 32 12.11 -9.18 -10.53
C LYS A 32 11.64 -8.31 -9.36
N LYS A 33 10.42 -7.74 -9.46
CA LYS A 33 9.79 -6.92 -8.42
C LYS A 33 9.08 -7.75 -7.36
N LEU A 34 8.68 -8.98 -7.70
CA LEU A 34 8.04 -9.89 -6.77
C LEU A 34 9.09 -10.77 -6.09
N ARG A 35 9.19 -10.64 -4.77
CA ARG A 35 9.76 -11.65 -3.89
C ARG A 35 8.60 -12.46 -3.35
N ASP A 36 8.36 -13.61 -3.93
CA ASP A 36 7.19 -14.42 -3.57
C ASP A 36 7.37 -15.13 -2.22
N CYS A 37 6.28 -15.64 -1.67
CA CYS A 37 6.26 -16.61 -0.58
C CYS A 37 5.92 -18.01 -1.11
N ARG A 38 6.07 -19.05 -0.27
CA ARG A 38 5.89 -20.45 -0.69
C ARG A 38 4.43 -20.90 -0.69
N VAL A 39 3.63 -20.33 0.20
CA VAL A 39 2.22 -20.63 0.38
C VAL A 39 1.39 -19.50 -0.22
N HIS A 40 0.31 -19.85 -0.90
CA HIS A 40 -0.65 -18.90 -1.47
C HIS A 40 -2.06 -19.18 -0.94
N PHE A 41 -2.90 -18.15 -0.95
CA PHE A 41 -4.27 -18.19 -0.41
C PHE A 41 -5.20 -19.15 -1.15
N ASP A 42 -5.00 -19.30 -2.46
CA ASP A 42 -5.72 -20.20 -3.37
C ASP A 42 -5.39 -21.69 -3.13
N ASN A 43 -4.36 -22.00 -2.35
CA ASN A 43 -4.06 -23.36 -1.90
C ASN A 43 -4.78 -23.69 -0.59
N ASP A 44 -6.09 -23.94 -0.69
CA ASP A 44 -6.99 -24.26 0.44
C ASP A 44 -6.59 -25.49 1.28
N LYS A 45 -5.70 -26.35 0.75
CA LYS A 45 -5.17 -27.52 1.46
C LYS A 45 -4.05 -27.19 2.44
N HIS A 46 -3.39 -26.05 2.30
CA HIS A 46 -2.27 -25.67 3.15
C HIS A 46 -2.77 -24.96 4.41
N GLU A 47 -2.41 -25.45 5.60
CA GLU A 47 -2.94 -24.93 6.88
C GLU A 47 -2.74 -23.41 7.08
N ARG A 48 -1.62 -22.89 6.56
CA ARG A 48 -1.24 -21.47 6.65
C ARG A 48 -1.75 -20.57 5.53
N HIS A 49 -2.61 -21.05 4.63
CA HIS A 49 -3.03 -20.27 3.45
C HIS A 49 -3.73 -18.95 3.81
N LEU A 50 -4.45 -18.90 4.94
CA LEU A 50 -5.09 -17.69 5.48
C LEU A 50 -4.11 -16.67 6.06
N GLU A 51 -2.89 -17.07 6.40
CA GLU A 51 -1.86 -16.15 6.90
C GLU A 51 -1.19 -15.36 5.78
N THR A 52 -1.42 -15.77 4.52
CA THR A 52 -0.67 -15.25 3.39
C THR A 52 -0.90 -13.75 3.18
N SER A 53 0.19 -13.03 2.95
CA SER A 53 0.15 -11.59 2.71
C SER A 53 1.13 -11.17 1.63
N ILE A 54 0.87 -10.03 1.01
CA ILE A 54 1.80 -9.36 0.11
C ILE A 54 1.95 -7.91 0.50
N PHE A 55 3.19 -7.48 0.72
CA PHE A 55 3.55 -6.09 0.99
C PHE A 55 3.89 -5.38 -0.33
N ILE A 56 3.09 -4.38 -0.70
CA ILE A 56 3.37 -3.50 -1.84
C ILE A 56 4.13 -2.28 -1.31
N THR A 57 5.39 -2.15 -1.71
CA THR A 57 6.30 -1.11 -1.20
C THR A 57 6.57 -0.04 -2.25
N GLU A 58 6.84 1.19 -1.82
CA GLU A 58 7.17 2.33 -2.69
C GLU A 58 8.46 2.11 -3.51
N GLY A 59 9.46 1.41 -2.96
CA GLY A 59 10.73 1.18 -3.64
C GLY A 59 11.58 0.08 -3.04
N ASP A 60 12.77 -0.11 -3.62
CA ASP A 60 13.67 -1.21 -3.28
C ASP A 60 14.27 -1.12 -1.86
N SER A 61 14.34 0.09 -1.29
CA SER A 61 14.84 0.28 0.08
C SER A 61 13.91 -0.39 1.11
N ALA A 62 12.64 0.00 1.12
CA ALA A 62 11.62 -0.60 1.99
C ALA A 62 11.44 -2.09 1.68
N SER A 63 11.42 -2.46 0.39
CA SER A 63 11.35 -3.86 -0.05
C SER A 63 12.51 -4.69 0.51
N GLY A 64 13.73 -4.14 0.51
CA GLY A 64 14.92 -4.82 1.02
C GLY A 64 14.86 -5.08 2.53
N SER A 65 14.36 -4.12 3.32
CA SER A 65 14.15 -4.30 4.76
C SER A 65 13.10 -5.36 5.06
N ILE A 66 11.93 -5.28 4.41
CA ILE A 66 10.83 -6.25 4.60
C ILE A 66 11.25 -7.64 4.13
N THR A 67 11.92 -7.75 2.97
CA THR A 67 12.38 -9.04 2.43
C THR A 67 13.29 -9.79 3.40
N LYS A 68 14.09 -9.06 4.19
CA LYS A 68 14.99 -9.66 5.20
C LYS A 68 14.27 -10.04 6.51
N ALA A 69 13.13 -9.41 6.79
CA ALA A 69 12.40 -9.56 8.05
C ALA A 69 11.20 -10.51 7.96
N ARG A 70 10.67 -10.72 6.76
CA ARG A 70 9.44 -11.45 6.51
C ARG A 70 9.54 -12.94 6.81
N ASP A 71 8.38 -13.56 7.06
CA ASP A 71 8.24 -15.00 6.94
C ASP A 71 8.15 -15.40 5.45
N VAL A 72 9.17 -16.12 4.96
CA VAL A 72 9.25 -16.56 3.55
C VAL A 72 8.16 -17.57 3.17
N GLU A 73 7.52 -18.22 4.13
CA GLU A 73 6.44 -19.16 3.87
C GLU A 73 5.16 -18.44 3.44
N THR A 74 4.78 -17.35 4.11
CA THR A 74 3.45 -16.73 3.97
C THR A 74 3.49 -15.28 3.49
N GLN A 75 4.63 -14.59 3.53
CA GLN A 75 4.69 -13.16 3.25
C GLN A 75 5.46 -12.87 1.96
N ALA A 76 4.79 -12.32 0.95
CA ALA A 76 5.37 -11.84 -0.29
C ALA A 76 5.69 -10.34 -0.22
N VAL A 77 6.60 -9.87 -1.08
CA VAL A 77 6.93 -8.43 -1.21
C VAL A 77 6.94 -8.06 -2.69
N PHE A 78 6.29 -6.96 -3.04
CA PHE A 78 6.28 -6.38 -4.38
C PHE A 78 6.83 -4.96 -4.34
N SER A 79 7.93 -4.69 -5.04
CA SER A 79 8.49 -3.34 -5.14
C SER A 79 7.98 -2.56 -6.34
N LEU A 80 7.34 -1.41 -6.07
CA LEU A 80 7.03 -0.43 -7.09
C LEU A 80 8.30 0.30 -7.54
N ARG A 81 8.22 0.91 -8.72
CA ARG A 81 9.26 1.83 -9.20
C ARG A 81 8.66 3.20 -9.46
N GLY A 82 8.97 4.14 -8.57
CA GLY A 82 8.46 5.50 -8.65
C GLY A 82 6.96 5.58 -8.38
N LYS A 83 6.39 6.75 -8.66
CA LYS A 83 4.97 7.02 -8.40
C LYS A 83 4.08 6.28 -9.40
N PRO A 84 3.12 5.45 -8.95
CA PRO A 84 2.17 4.80 -9.85
C PRO A 84 1.39 5.82 -10.68
N LEU A 85 0.95 5.42 -11.87
CA LEU A 85 0.11 6.28 -12.70
C LEU A 85 -1.23 6.53 -11.97
N ASN A 86 -1.69 7.78 -11.92
CA ASN A 86 -3.05 8.07 -11.49
C ASN A 86 -4.04 7.44 -12.46
N THR A 87 -4.72 6.40 -12.02
CA THR A 87 -5.63 5.63 -12.85
C THR A 87 -7.06 6.15 -12.85
N PHE A 88 -7.35 7.22 -12.09
CA PHE A 88 -8.69 7.77 -12.01
C PHE A 88 -9.20 8.23 -13.38
N GLY A 89 -10.35 7.69 -13.79
CA GLY A 89 -10.96 8.00 -15.08
C GLY A 89 -10.23 7.41 -16.31
N LEU A 90 -9.17 6.62 -16.11
CA LEU A 90 -8.54 5.85 -17.18
C LEU A 90 -9.32 4.55 -17.46
N THR A 91 -9.23 4.07 -18.69
CA THR A 91 -9.85 2.79 -19.08
C THR A 91 -8.98 1.61 -18.62
N LYS A 92 -9.59 0.43 -18.44
CA LYS A 92 -8.87 -0.81 -18.13
C LYS A 92 -7.71 -1.07 -19.11
N LYS A 93 -7.91 -0.77 -20.40
CA LYS A 93 -6.87 -0.88 -21.44
C LYS A 93 -5.56 -0.17 -21.05
N ILE A 94 -5.63 1.10 -20.66
CA ILE A 94 -4.45 1.91 -20.34
C ILE A 94 -3.72 1.31 -19.12
N VAL A 95 -4.48 0.80 -18.16
CA VAL A 95 -3.94 0.15 -16.96
C VAL A 95 -3.25 -1.16 -17.30
N TYR A 96 -3.80 -1.98 -18.21
CA TYR A 96 -3.13 -3.21 -18.67
C TYR A 96 -1.85 -2.95 -19.49
N GLU A 97 -1.81 -1.84 -20.22
CA GLU A 97 -0.63 -1.41 -20.98
C GLU A 97 0.48 -0.87 -20.09
N ASN A 98 0.15 -0.41 -18.88
CA ASN A 98 1.11 0.04 -17.87
C ASN A 98 1.84 -1.16 -17.26
N GLU A 99 3.18 -1.18 -17.36
CA GLU A 99 4.00 -2.29 -16.90
C GLU A 99 3.88 -2.54 -15.39
N GLU A 100 3.89 -1.49 -14.56
CA GLU A 100 3.81 -1.63 -13.09
C GLU A 100 2.49 -2.30 -12.67
N PHE A 101 1.36 -1.81 -13.18
CA PHE A 101 0.06 -2.38 -12.88
C PHE A 101 -0.13 -3.75 -13.50
N ASN A 102 0.45 -4.01 -14.68
CA ASN A 102 0.42 -5.33 -15.29
C ASN A 102 1.13 -6.35 -14.39
N LEU A 103 2.35 -6.06 -13.96
CA LEU A 103 3.13 -6.91 -13.06
C LEU A 103 2.45 -7.11 -11.70
N LEU A 104 1.81 -6.08 -11.16
CA LEU A 104 1.08 -6.15 -9.90
C LEU A 104 -0.18 -7.02 -10.02
N GLN A 105 -0.96 -6.86 -11.10
CA GLN A 105 -2.15 -7.69 -11.35
C GLN A 105 -1.79 -9.16 -11.48
N HIS A 106 -0.68 -9.46 -12.18
CA HIS A 106 -0.16 -10.83 -12.28
C HIS A 106 0.33 -11.36 -10.95
N ALA A 107 1.04 -10.53 -10.16
CA ALA A 107 1.49 -10.93 -8.83
C ALA A 107 0.30 -11.34 -7.94
N LEU A 108 -0.80 -10.60 -8.00
CA LEU A 108 -2.01 -10.87 -7.21
C LEU A 108 -2.94 -11.92 -7.85
N ASN A 109 -2.78 -12.22 -9.14
CA ASN A 109 -3.69 -13.00 -9.97
C ASN A 109 -5.11 -12.42 -10.04
N ILE A 110 -5.22 -11.12 -10.34
CA ILE A 110 -6.49 -10.38 -10.36
C ILE A 110 -6.90 -9.86 -11.74
N GLU A 111 -6.30 -10.36 -12.83
CA GLU A 111 -6.56 -9.81 -14.18
C GLU A 111 -8.03 -9.91 -14.59
N GLU A 112 -8.72 -10.98 -14.21
CA GLU A 112 -10.08 -11.29 -14.66
C GLU A 112 -11.11 -11.21 -13.54
N SER A 113 -10.78 -11.80 -12.39
CA SER A 113 -11.58 -11.83 -11.19
C SER A 113 -10.65 -11.86 -9.97
N ILE A 114 -11.22 -11.76 -8.77
CA ILE A 114 -10.48 -11.94 -7.51
C ILE A 114 -10.67 -13.34 -6.91
N GLU A 115 -11.25 -14.28 -7.67
CA GLU A 115 -11.59 -15.62 -7.17
C GLU A 115 -10.34 -16.43 -6.84
N ASP A 116 -9.33 -16.36 -7.71
CA ASP A 116 -8.04 -17.04 -7.54
C ASP A 116 -6.99 -16.09 -6.94
N LEU A 117 -7.40 -15.21 -6.02
CA LEU A 117 -6.50 -14.25 -5.36
C LEU A 117 -5.37 -15.01 -4.65
N ARG A 118 -4.12 -14.60 -4.89
CA ARG A 118 -2.94 -15.34 -4.39
C ARG A 118 -2.58 -15.10 -2.93
N TYR A 119 -3.06 -14.01 -2.33
CA TYR A 119 -2.71 -13.64 -0.96
C TYR A 119 -3.94 -13.16 -0.22
N ASN A 120 -4.15 -13.66 1.00
CA ASN A 120 -5.30 -13.29 1.82
C ASN A 120 -5.28 -11.80 2.20
N LYS A 121 -4.08 -11.24 2.40
CA LYS A 121 -3.90 -9.81 2.75
C LYS A 121 -3.01 -9.10 1.72
N VAL A 122 -3.58 -8.12 1.02
CA VAL A 122 -2.87 -7.16 0.18
C VAL A 122 -2.58 -5.91 1.02
N ILE A 123 -1.32 -5.70 1.36
CA ILE A 123 -0.89 -4.68 2.33
C ILE A 123 -0.10 -3.59 1.60
N VAL A 124 -0.61 -2.36 1.61
CA VAL A 124 0.09 -1.18 1.12
C VAL A 124 1.04 -0.67 2.22
N ALA A 125 2.35 -0.77 1.97
CA ALA A 125 3.41 -0.38 2.89
C ALA A 125 4.19 0.81 2.31
N THR A 126 3.83 2.02 2.74
CA THR A 126 4.42 3.28 2.28
C THR A 126 5.00 4.07 3.45
N ASP A 127 5.98 4.92 3.17
CA ASP A 127 6.58 5.79 4.16
C ASP A 127 5.56 6.79 4.74
N ALA A 128 5.83 7.28 5.95
CA ALA A 128 5.01 8.25 6.66
C ALA A 128 5.37 9.70 6.28
N ASP A 129 5.63 9.92 4.99
CA ASP A 129 5.98 11.21 4.41
C ASP A 129 5.02 11.59 3.26
N VAL A 130 5.27 12.74 2.65
CA VAL A 130 4.40 13.29 1.59
C VAL A 130 4.38 12.41 0.33
N ASP A 131 5.47 11.73 0.02
CA ASP A 131 5.60 10.91 -1.19
C ASP A 131 4.95 9.54 -0.97
N GLY A 132 5.17 8.91 0.19
CA GLY A 132 4.51 7.69 0.61
C GLY A 132 2.99 7.85 0.70
N MET A 133 2.50 8.97 1.25
CA MET A 133 1.06 9.29 1.26
C MET A 133 0.49 9.43 -0.16
N HIS A 134 1.24 10.01 -1.09
CA HIS A 134 0.80 10.14 -2.48
C HIS A 134 0.73 8.78 -3.18
N ILE A 135 1.76 7.93 -3.02
CA ILE A 135 1.78 6.57 -3.59
C ILE A 135 0.65 5.72 -3.01
N ARG A 136 0.41 5.82 -1.70
CA ARG A 136 -0.72 5.18 -1.03
C ARG A 136 -2.04 5.56 -1.71
N MET A 137 -2.28 6.85 -1.93
CA MET A 137 -3.50 7.32 -2.61
C MET A 137 -3.62 6.81 -4.06
N LEU A 138 -2.52 6.75 -4.81
CA LEU A 138 -2.51 6.25 -6.18
C LEU A 138 -2.84 4.75 -6.25
N LEU A 139 -2.29 3.95 -5.34
CA LEU A 139 -2.59 2.52 -5.23
C LEU A 139 -4.04 2.27 -4.79
N LEU A 140 -4.51 2.99 -3.78
CA LEU A 140 -5.91 2.90 -3.34
C LEU A 140 -6.85 3.27 -4.48
N THR A 141 -6.56 4.33 -5.24
CA THR A 141 -7.35 4.71 -6.41
C THR A 141 -7.42 3.59 -7.44
N PHE A 142 -6.31 2.93 -7.73
CA PHE A 142 -6.26 1.77 -8.62
C PHE A 142 -7.12 0.61 -8.09
N PHE A 143 -6.92 0.18 -6.84
CA PHE A 143 -7.69 -0.93 -6.27
C PHE A 143 -9.19 -0.61 -6.20
N LEU A 144 -9.56 0.56 -5.69
CA LEU A 144 -10.96 0.94 -5.53
C LEU A 144 -11.69 1.15 -6.87
N GLN A 145 -10.99 1.58 -7.92
CA GLN A 145 -11.61 1.77 -9.24
C GLN A 145 -11.76 0.46 -10.02
N PHE A 146 -10.77 -0.43 -9.98
CA PHE A 146 -10.72 -1.61 -10.84
C PHE A 146 -11.02 -2.93 -10.12
N PHE A 147 -10.72 -3.00 -8.82
CA PHE A 147 -10.82 -4.18 -7.97
C PHE A 147 -11.46 -3.86 -6.60
N PRO A 148 -12.62 -3.16 -6.56
CA PRO A 148 -13.24 -2.74 -5.28
C PRO A 148 -13.58 -3.91 -4.37
N GLU A 149 -13.79 -5.09 -4.94
CA GLU A 149 -14.08 -6.33 -4.20
C GLU A 149 -12.93 -6.74 -3.28
N LEU A 150 -11.66 -6.35 -3.55
CA LEU A 150 -10.56 -6.57 -2.60
C LEU A 150 -10.77 -5.85 -1.27
N ALA A 151 -11.29 -4.62 -1.32
CA ALA A 151 -11.59 -3.87 -0.10
C ALA A 151 -12.87 -4.39 0.57
N LYS A 152 -13.91 -4.65 -0.20
CA LYS A 152 -15.19 -5.17 0.32
C LYS A 152 -15.07 -6.53 0.99
N ASN A 153 -14.25 -7.42 0.44
CA ASN A 153 -14.03 -8.75 1.00
C ASN A 153 -12.96 -8.76 2.12
N GLY A 154 -12.44 -7.60 2.51
CA GLY A 154 -11.50 -7.50 3.62
C GLY A 154 -10.09 -8.02 3.29
N HIS A 155 -9.64 -7.89 2.04
CA HIS A 155 -8.28 -8.27 1.63
C HIS A 155 -7.32 -7.07 1.57
N LEU A 156 -7.80 -5.83 1.49
CA LEU A 156 -6.95 -4.65 1.30
C LEU A 156 -6.67 -3.90 2.62
N TYR A 157 -5.38 -3.70 2.92
CA TYR A 157 -4.91 -3.10 4.17
C TYR A 157 -3.82 -2.06 3.92
N ILE A 158 -3.65 -1.16 4.88
CA ILE A 158 -2.50 -0.27 5.01
C ILE A 158 -1.66 -0.74 6.20
N LEU A 159 -0.35 -0.86 6.00
CA LEU A 159 0.57 -1.13 7.11
C LEU A 159 0.78 0.16 7.91
N GLU A 160 0.47 0.11 9.20
CA GLU A 160 0.84 1.17 10.14
C GLU A 160 2.21 0.84 10.73
N THR A 161 3.12 1.81 10.69
CA THR A 161 4.45 1.69 11.30
C THR A 161 4.65 2.74 12.38
N PRO A 162 5.50 2.48 13.39
CA PRO A 162 5.77 3.47 14.43
C PRO A 162 6.32 4.77 13.84
N LEU A 163 5.87 5.90 14.38
CA LEU A 163 6.40 7.22 14.05
C LEU A 163 7.63 7.55 14.91
N PHE A 164 7.70 6.98 16.12
CA PHE A 164 8.78 7.22 17.07
C PHE A 164 9.25 5.95 17.74
N ARG A 165 10.51 5.95 18.15
CA ARG A 165 11.08 5.02 19.11
C ARG A 165 11.58 5.81 20.31
N VAL A 166 11.10 5.46 21.50
CA VAL A 166 11.51 6.06 22.76
C VAL A 166 12.21 4.96 23.58
N ARG A 167 13.47 5.17 23.97
CA ARG A 167 14.24 4.13 24.66
C ARG A 167 15.12 4.68 25.77
N ASP A 168 15.35 3.83 26.78
CA ASP A 168 16.41 4.04 27.76
C ASP A 168 17.41 2.85 27.72
N LYS A 169 18.14 2.63 28.82
CA LYS A 169 19.11 1.52 28.90
C LYS A 169 18.44 0.14 29.02
N ASN A 170 17.19 0.08 29.47
CA ASN A 170 16.49 -1.14 29.85
C ASN A 170 15.34 -1.45 28.89
N GLU A 171 14.61 -0.44 28.42
CA GLU A 171 13.35 -0.59 27.68
C GLU A 171 13.37 0.20 26.37
N THR A 172 12.66 -0.30 25.35
CA THR A 172 12.43 0.37 24.07
C THR A 172 10.96 0.29 23.72
N ILE A 173 10.32 1.45 23.53
CA ILE A 173 8.90 1.60 23.25
C ILE A 173 8.73 2.20 21.86
N TYR A 174 7.94 1.55 21.01
CA TYR A 174 7.58 2.03 19.68
C TYR A 174 6.22 2.73 19.74
N CYS A 175 6.18 3.97 19.25
CA CYS A 175 5.02 4.84 19.37
C CYS A 175 4.47 5.19 17.99
N TYR A 176 3.16 5.08 17.81
CA TYR A 176 2.44 5.32 16.56
C TYR A 176 1.77 6.69 16.51
N SER A 177 1.88 7.45 17.60
CA SER A 177 1.30 8.79 17.72
C SER A 177 2.15 9.67 18.63
N GLU A 178 1.97 10.97 18.52
CA GLU A 178 2.61 11.94 19.41
C GLU A 178 2.14 11.74 20.86
N THR A 179 0.88 11.36 21.08
CA THR A 179 0.34 11.06 22.41
C THR A 179 1.00 9.82 23.03
N GLU A 180 1.22 8.77 22.24
CA GLU A 180 2.00 7.60 22.67
C GLU A 180 3.45 7.98 23.02
N LYS A 181 4.09 8.84 22.20
CA LYS A 181 5.43 9.34 22.46
C LYS A 181 5.52 10.06 23.81
N GLN A 182 4.59 10.99 24.08
CA GLN A 182 4.56 11.72 25.34
C GLN A 182 4.30 10.80 26.54
N SER A 183 3.51 9.75 26.35
CA SER A 183 3.25 8.74 27.39
C SER A 183 4.50 7.90 27.68
N ALA A 184 5.20 7.43 26.63
CA ALA A 184 6.45 6.70 26.75
C ALA A 184 7.56 7.53 27.43
N MET A 185 7.65 8.82 27.10
CA MET A 185 8.59 9.75 27.74
C MET A 185 8.35 9.92 29.24
N LYS A 186 7.10 9.80 29.70
CA LYS A 186 6.75 9.86 31.14
C LYS A 186 6.97 8.53 31.85
N GLN A 187 6.81 7.41 31.13
CA GLN A 187 7.01 6.06 31.67
C GLN A 187 8.50 5.78 31.92
N LEU A 188 9.36 6.14 30.98
CA LEU A 188 10.80 5.88 31.09
C LEU A 188 11.47 6.86 32.05
N LYS A 189 12.44 6.38 32.83
CA LYS A 189 13.15 7.20 33.83
C LYS A 189 14.34 7.92 33.21
N GLY A 190 14.62 9.13 33.69
CA GLY A 190 15.78 9.91 33.26
C GLY A 190 15.53 10.66 31.96
N LYS A 191 16.52 10.71 31.07
CA LYS A 191 16.45 11.38 29.77
C LYS A 191 16.44 10.33 28.65
N PRO A 192 15.28 9.74 28.33
CA PRO A 192 15.18 8.73 27.27
C PRO A 192 15.55 9.32 25.90
N GLU A 193 16.13 8.48 25.06
CA GLU A 193 16.46 8.79 23.67
C GLU A 193 15.19 8.66 22.81
N VAL A 194 14.94 9.67 21.97
CA VAL A 194 13.81 9.68 21.03
C VAL A 194 14.34 9.69 19.61
N THR A 195 13.96 8.68 18.83
CA THR A 195 14.19 8.61 17.39
C THR A 195 12.86 8.79 16.67
N ARG A 196 12.78 9.65 15.65
CA ARG A 196 11.62 9.73 14.74
C ARG A 196 11.95 8.94 13.47
N PHE A 197 11.05 8.03 13.08
CA PHE A 197 11.15 7.34 11.80
C PHE A 197 10.52 8.22 10.72
N LYS A 198 11.25 8.50 9.65
CA LYS A 198 10.71 9.25 8.50
C LYS A 198 10.27 8.32 7.36
N GLY A 199 10.98 7.21 7.18
CA GLY A 199 10.69 6.24 6.14
C GLY A 199 10.92 4.81 6.59
N LEU A 200 10.32 3.86 5.88
CA LEU A 200 10.42 2.42 6.15
C LEU A 200 11.86 1.91 5.98
N GLY A 201 12.66 2.57 5.15
CA GLY A 201 14.08 2.24 4.95
C GLY A 201 14.99 2.57 6.14
N GLU A 202 14.55 3.41 7.08
CA GLU A 202 15.32 3.76 8.29
C GLU A 202 15.17 2.71 9.40
N ILE A 203 14.16 1.85 9.29
CA ILE A 203 13.87 0.78 10.24
C ILE A 203 14.76 -0.41 9.91
N SER A 204 15.53 -0.87 10.90
CA SER A 204 16.38 -2.05 10.71
C SER A 204 15.53 -3.31 10.51
N PRO A 205 15.99 -4.33 9.75
CA PRO A 205 15.21 -5.56 9.52
C PRO A 205 14.72 -6.23 10.81
N LYS A 206 15.57 -6.23 11.86
CA LYS A 206 15.22 -6.80 13.17
C LYS A 206 14.12 -6.03 13.91
N GLU A 207 14.02 -4.72 13.69
CA GLU A 207 12.90 -3.93 14.20
C GLU A 207 11.66 -4.15 13.35
N PHE A 208 11.83 -4.19 12.03
CA PHE A 208 10.73 -4.41 11.09
C PHE A 208 10.03 -5.73 11.31
N GLU A 209 10.79 -6.79 11.64
CA GLU A 209 10.27 -8.12 11.98
C GLU A 209 9.19 -8.04 13.06
N LYS A 210 9.37 -7.20 14.09
CA LYS A 210 8.39 -7.00 15.16
C LYS A 210 7.11 -6.33 14.68
N PHE A 211 7.14 -5.61 13.56
CA PHE A 211 6.02 -4.85 13.03
C PHE A 211 5.21 -5.62 11.98
N ILE A 212 5.73 -6.74 11.47
CA ILE A 212 5.08 -7.55 10.42
C ILE A 212 4.79 -8.99 10.83
N GLN A 213 4.95 -9.33 12.11
CA GLN A 213 4.58 -10.63 12.68
C GLN A 213 3.16 -10.59 13.30
N GLU A 214 2.89 -11.35 14.36
CA GLU A 214 1.54 -11.55 14.92
C GLU A 214 0.84 -10.26 15.35
N ASP A 215 1.58 -9.31 15.94
CA ASP A 215 1.05 -8.01 16.42
C ASP A 215 1.07 -6.89 15.37
N MET A 216 1.13 -7.26 14.08
CA MET A 216 1.15 -6.30 12.99
C MET A 216 -0.09 -5.39 13.01
N ARG A 217 0.14 -4.07 13.06
CA ARG A 217 -0.93 -3.06 13.01
C ARG A 217 -1.35 -2.81 11.57
N LEU A 218 -2.51 -3.33 11.19
CA LEU A 218 -3.11 -3.12 9.87
C LEU A 218 -4.38 -2.28 9.96
N SER A 219 -4.45 -1.24 9.13
CA SER A 219 -5.67 -0.46 8.93
C SER A 219 -6.43 -1.03 7.72
N PRO A 220 -7.62 -1.65 7.90
CA PRO A 220 -8.40 -2.16 6.78
C PRO A 220 -8.95 -1.01 5.93
N VAL A 221 -8.93 -1.18 4.61
CA VAL A 221 -9.59 -0.24 3.69
C VAL A 221 -11.06 -0.61 3.60
N ILE A 222 -11.90 0.14 4.31
CA ILE A 222 -13.34 -0.10 4.37
C ILE A 222 -14.04 0.70 3.28
N VAL A 223 -14.87 0.00 2.50
CA VAL A 223 -15.77 0.62 1.53
C VAL A 223 -17.19 0.51 2.07
N THR A 224 -17.81 1.66 2.32
CA THR A 224 -19.18 1.77 2.81
C THR A 224 -20.13 2.26 1.71
N ASP A 225 -21.39 1.83 1.73
CA ASP A 225 -22.38 2.16 0.69
C ASP A 225 -22.90 3.61 0.76
N ASP A 226 -22.72 4.28 1.90
CA ASP A 226 -23.18 5.65 2.18
C ASP A 226 -22.30 6.73 1.52
N LEU A 227 -21.06 6.40 1.17
CA LEU A 227 -20.12 7.30 0.52
C LEU A 227 -19.96 6.93 -0.96
N PRO A 228 -20.39 7.79 -1.91
CA PRO A 228 -20.16 7.53 -3.32
C PRO A 228 -18.66 7.62 -3.62
N MET A 229 -17.97 6.48 -3.60
CA MET A 229 -16.53 6.35 -3.84
C MET A 229 -16.08 7.11 -5.09
N LYS A 230 -16.89 7.03 -6.15
CA LYS A 230 -16.66 7.75 -7.41
C LYS A 230 -16.61 9.27 -7.24
N LYS A 231 -17.43 9.83 -6.34
CA LYS A 231 -17.43 11.27 -6.04
C LYS A 231 -16.20 11.67 -5.24
N LEU A 232 -15.82 10.86 -4.25
CA LEU A 232 -14.63 11.08 -3.42
C LEU A 232 -13.35 11.03 -4.27
N LEU A 233 -13.17 9.94 -5.03
CA LEU A 233 -12.06 9.80 -5.98
C LEU A 233 -12.12 10.88 -7.05
N GLY A 234 -13.31 11.25 -7.52
CA GLY A 234 -13.51 12.35 -8.47
C GLY A 234 -12.99 13.69 -7.97
N TYR A 235 -13.21 13.99 -6.70
CA TYR A 235 -12.74 15.22 -6.09
C TYR A 235 -11.21 15.22 -5.93
N TYR A 236 -10.63 14.17 -5.34
CA TYR A 236 -9.20 14.13 -5.01
C TYR A 236 -8.31 13.81 -6.22
N MET A 237 -8.76 12.94 -7.14
CA MET A 237 -7.95 12.42 -8.24
C MET A 237 -8.39 12.93 -9.62
N GLY A 238 -9.48 13.71 -9.70
CA GLY A 238 -10.03 14.24 -10.95
C GLY A 238 -9.36 15.52 -11.47
N LYS A 239 -10.02 16.20 -12.40
CA LYS A 239 -9.48 17.39 -13.10
C LYS A 239 -9.89 18.73 -12.48
N ASN A 240 -10.56 18.74 -11.32
CA ASN A 240 -11.05 19.92 -10.62
C ASN A 240 -9.95 20.65 -9.82
N THR A 241 -8.84 20.99 -10.50
CA THR A 241 -7.64 21.57 -9.88
C THR A 241 -7.94 22.84 -9.07
N MET A 242 -8.76 23.76 -9.63
CA MET A 242 -9.10 25.02 -8.95
C MET A 242 -9.86 24.81 -7.65
N GLU A 243 -10.80 23.87 -7.60
CA GLU A 243 -11.58 23.57 -6.40
C GLU A 243 -10.70 22.95 -5.31
N ARG A 244 -9.86 21.98 -5.69
CA ARG A 244 -8.89 21.40 -4.77
C ARG A 244 -7.92 22.44 -4.23
N GLN A 245 -7.39 23.31 -5.09
CA GLN A 245 -6.48 24.38 -4.67
C GLN A 245 -7.15 25.30 -3.64
N LYS A 246 -8.39 25.73 -3.90
CA LYS A 246 -9.17 26.54 -2.96
C LYS A 246 -9.37 25.82 -1.62
N PHE A 247 -9.75 24.54 -1.66
CA PHE A 247 -9.93 23.74 -0.45
C PHE A 247 -8.62 23.61 0.35
N ILE A 248 -7.50 23.30 -0.31
CA ILE A 248 -6.20 23.19 0.35
C ILE A 248 -5.82 24.51 1.01
N ILE A 249 -5.97 25.64 0.31
CA ILE A 249 -5.68 26.97 0.87
C ILE A 249 -6.56 27.27 2.10
N GLN A 250 -7.86 26.97 2.01
CA GLN A 250 -8.81 27.21 3.11
C GLN A 250 -8.58 26.31 4.33
N ASN A 251 -7.99 25.13 4.13
CA ASN A 251 -7.74 24.14 5.18
C ASN A 251 -6.26 24.02 5.54
N LEU A 252 -5.40 24.93 5.04
CA LEU A 252 -3.98 24.90 5.31
C LEU A 252 -3.76 25.16 6.80
N ARG A 253 -3.35 24.11 7.52
CA ARG A 253 -2.89 24.26 8.90
C ARG A 253 -1.41 24.60 8.86
N VAL A 254 -1.09 25.84 9.21
CA VAL A 254 0.29 26.22 9.48
C VAL A 254 0.62 25.64 10.86
N GLU A 255 1.45 24.60 10.90
CA GLU A 255 2.08 24.21 12.16
C GLU A 255 2.90 25.41 12.62
N LYS A 256 2.51 26.03 13.74
CA LYS A 256 3.38 27.01 14.39
C LYS A 256 4.64 26.25 14.75
N GLU A 257 5.78 26.67 14.19
CA GLU A 257 7.07 26.28 14.72
C GLU A 257 7.01 26.53 16.23
N LEU A 258 7.23 25.49 17.02
CA LEU A 258 7.45 25.66 18.45
C LEU A 258 8.71 26.51 18.56
N ASP A 259 8.54 27.79 18.90
CA ASP A 259 9.64 28.71 19.17
C ASP A 259 10.65 28.02 20.08
N THR A 260 11.79 27.64 19.52
CA THR A 260 12.96 27.16 20.27
C THR A 260 13.74 28.32 20.88
N GLU A 261 13.05 29.38 21.30
CA GLU A 261 13.62 30.54 21.97
C GLU A 261 12.73 30.92 23.15
N GLU A 262 13.02 30.31 24.30
CA GLU A 262 13.09 30.97 25.62
C GLU A 262 13.33 29.91 26.70
N ILE A 263 14.59 29.48 26.82
CA ILE A 263 15.15 29.11 28.12
C ILE A 263 16.31 30.09 28.33
N ASN A 264 15.98 31.27 28.86
CA ASN A 264 16.92 32.07 29.63
C ASN A 264 16.95 31.53 31.07
#